data_AF-T2I8C0-F1
#
_entry.id   AF-T2I8C0-F1
#
_cell.length_a   1.000
_cell.length_b   1.000
_cell.length_c   1.000
_cell.angle_alpha   90.00
_cell.angle_beta   90.00
_cell.angle_gamma   90.00
#
_symmetry.space_group_name_H-M   'P 1'
#
loop_
_entity.id
_entity.type
_entity.pdbx_description
1 polymer ?
#
loop_
_entity_poly.entity_id
_entity_poly.type
_entity_poly.pdbx_seq_one_letter_code
_entity_poly.pdbx_strand_id
1 'polypeptide(L)'
;MTSFANDTEFTQKMAIAFGNSGDPSGLQTAWLNGDFSSFPPTEVRYQHELNGAFGAYGSFNGVIYLSYEYLQQLSPPSQGGLGGINPSQGGLGGINPSQGRLGAIAPLTALLLEEYGHHVDGVLNGNMDSAGDEGDIFSRLVRGESISASELAALQAENDQGNITVNGVNIAVEMANITGTNGDDSLVGASSNDNISGLEGNDTLEGGDGNDILDPGIGSDSVVGGSGIGLWIKNNC
;
A
#
# COMPACT_ATOMS: atom_id res chain seq x y z
N MET A 1 -15.39 -4.78 9.47
CA MET A 1 -15.50 -5.21 8.06
C MET A 1 -16.96 -5.41 7.62
N THR A 2 -17.79 -6.24 8.27
CA THR A 2 -19.24 -6.29 7.94
C THR A 2 -19.97 -4.96 8.11
N SER A 3 -19.47 -4.09 9.00
CA SER A 3 -19.93 -2.70 9.15
C SER A 3 -19.77 -1.86 7.87
N PHE A 4 -18.71 -2.09 7.09
CA PHE A 4 -18.43 -1.34 5.85
C PHE A 4 -19.44 -1.71 4.76
N ALA A 5 -19.66 -3.00 4.51
CA ALA A 5 -20.61 -3.46 3.50
C ALA A 5 -22.08 -3.16 3.84
N ASN A 6 -22.41 -3.00 5.13
CA ASN A 6 -23.75 -2.58 5.57
C ASN A 6 -23.94 -1.06 5.62
N ASP A 7 -22.90 -0.28 5.30
CA ASP A 7 -22.98 1.17 5.33
C ASP A 7 -23.94 1.68 4.25
N THR A 8 -24.84 2.58 4.62
CA THR A 8 -25.75 3.24 3.66
C THR A 8 -25.00 4.09 2.64
N GLU A 9 -23.78 4.52 2.97
CA GLU A 9 -22.88 5.27 2.10
C GLU A 9 -21.90 4.35 1.35
N PHE A 10 -22.05 3.02 1.40
CA PHE A 10 -21.12 2.07 0.76
C PHE A 10 -20.79 2.46 -0.69
N THR A 11 -21.81 2.69 -1.53
CA THR A 11 -21.58 3.07 -2.93
C THR A 11 -20.82 4.39 -3.08
N GLN A 12 -21.07 5.36 -2.19
CA GLN A 12 -20.35 6.64 -2.19
C GLN A 12 -18.89 6.45 -1.78
N LYS A 13 -18.62 5.59 -0.78
CA LYS A 13 -17.25 5.23 -0.36
C LYS A 13 -16.49 4.51 -1.46
N MET A 14 -17.15 3.59 -2.17
CA MET A 14 -16.57 2.94 -3.34
C MET A 14 -16.27 3.95 -4.46
N ALA A 15 -17.13 4.95 -4.66
CA ALA A 15 -16.89 6.00 -5.64
C ALA A 15 -15.78 6.98 -5.23
N ILE A 16 -15.53 7.15 -3.93
CA ILE A 16 -14.38 7.91 -3.42
C ILE A 16 -13.08 7.18 -3.71
N ALA A 17 -13.05 5.86 -3.53
CA ALA A 17 -11.87 5.03 -3.80
C ALA A 17 -11.64 4.81 -5.30
N PHE A 18 -12.65 4.38 -6.06
CA PHE A 18 -12.47 3.82 -7.41
C PHE A 18 -13.18 4.62 -8.51
N GLY A 19 -13.65 5.83 -8.20
CA GLY A 19 -14.43 6.62 -9.14
C GLY A 19 -15.84 6.07 -9.44
N ASN A 20 -16.53 6.67 -10.41
CA ASN A 20 -17.96 6.45 -10.64
C ASN A 20 -18.28 5.48 -11.80
N SER A 21 -17.28 4.83 -12.39
CA SER A 21 -17.42 4.02 -13.61
C SER A 21 -17.91 2.59 -13.38
N GLY A 22 -17.68 2.02 -12.18
CA GLY A 22 -18.05 0.65 -11.84
C GLY A 22 -19.35 0.52 -11.02
N ASP A 23 -19.92 -0.70 -10.97
CA ASP A 23 -21.01 -1.06 -10.06
C ASP A 23 -20.49 -1.98 -8.93
N PRO A 24 -20.36 -1.46 -7.70
CA PRO A 24 -19.83 -2.24 -6.58
C PRO A 24 -20.87 -3.15 -5.91
N SER A 25 -22.11 -3.25 -6.40
CA SER A 25 -23.19 -4.03 -5.77
C SER A 25 -22.86 -5.53 -5.63
N GLY A 26 -22.14 -6.09 -6.60
CA GLY A 26 -21.66 -7.47 -6.56
C GLY A 26 -20.65 -7.70 -5.43
N LEU A 27 -19.69 -6.77 -5.27
CA LEU A 27 -18.70 -6.81 -4.19
C LEU A 27 -19.38 -6.64 -2.83
N GLN A 28 -20.35 -5.73 -2.72
CA GLN A 28 -21.14 -5.54 -1.49
C GLN A 28 -21.83 -6.85 -1.07
N THR A 29 -22.47 -7.51 -2.04
CA THR A 29 -23.16 -8.79 -1.81
C THR A 29 -22.20 -9.87 -1.37
N ALA A 30 -21.05 -10.00 -2.04
CA ALA A 30 -20.01 -10.96 -1.68
C ALA A 30 -19.52 -10.73 -0.23
N TRP A 31 -19.23 -9.48 0.12
CA TRP A 31 -18.78 -9.11 1.47
C TRP A 31 -19.81 -9.41 2.56
N LEU A 32 -21.09 -9.10 2.32
CA LEU A 32 -22.18 -9.39 3.24
C LEU A 32 -22.37 -10.90 3.46
N ASN A 33 -22.12 -11.70 2.43
CA ASN A 33 -22.19 -13.15 2.50
C ASN A 33 -20.89 -13.80 3.02
N GLY A 34 -19.84 -13.01 3.27
CA GLY A 34 -18.52 -13.53 3.60
C GLY A 34 -17.89 -14.36 2.48
N ASP A 35 -18.31 -14.12 1.24
CA ASP A 35 -17.77 -14.74 0.04
C ASP A 35 -16.53 -13.98 -0.41
N PHE A 36 -15.36 -14.57 -0.15
CA PHE A 36 -14.05 -14.07 -0.56
C PHE A 36 -13.46 -14.92 -1.69
N SER A 37 -14.29 -15.60 -2.47
CA SER A 37 -13.81 -16.39 -3.61
C SER A 37 -13.15 -15.55 -4.72
N SER A 38 -13.47 -14.25 -4.76
CA SER A 38 -12.81 -13.25 -5.61
C SER A 38 -11.55 -12.64 -4.98
N PHE A 39 -11.20 -13.01 -3.75
CA PHE A 39 -9.97 -12.51 -3.13
C PHE A 39 -8.75 -13.06 -3.91
N PRO A 40 -7.81 -12.20 -4.32
CA PRO A 40 -6.67 -12.60 -5.14
C PRO A 40 -5.75 -13.56 -4.37
N PRO A 41 -5.07 -14.49 -5.06
CA PRO A 41 -4.01 -15.29 -4.45
C PRO A 41 -2.94 -14.40 -3.82
N THR A 42 -2.36 -14.84 -2.69
CA THR A 42 -1.28 -14.12 -2.01
C THR A 42 0.00 -14.96 -1.98
N GLU A 43 1.12 -14.34 -2.37
CA GLU A 43 2.46 -14.92 -2.35
C GLU A 43 3.40 -14.15 -1.42
N VAL A 44 4.38 -14.83 -0.84
CA VAL A 44 5.44 -14.17 -0.06
C VAL A 44 6.73 -14.16 -0.86
N ARG A 45 7.35 -12.99 -0.97
CA ARG A 45 8.62 -12.76 -1.67
C ARG A 45 9.61 -12.08 -0.74
N TYR A 46 10.90 -12.16 -1.06
CA TYR A 46 11.86 -11.36 -0.34
C TYR A 46 11.66 -9.87 -0.70
N GLN A 47 11.85 -8.98 0.26
CA GLN A 47 11.65 -7.55 0.10
C GLN A 47 12.47 -6.95 -1.05
N HIS A 48 13.70 -7.46 -1.28
CA HIS A 48 14.53 -7.02 -2.40
C HIS A 48 13.98 -7.45 -3.77
N GLU A 49 13.20 -8.52 -3.84
CA GLU A 49 12.48 -8.91 -5.06
C GLU A 49 11.31 -7.96 -5.33
N LEU A 50 10.77 -7.31 -4.30
CA LEU A 50 9.71 -6.32 -4.38
C LEU A 50 10.25 -4.88 -4.41
N ASN A 51 11.52 -4.71 -4.78
CA ASN A 51 12.20 -3.40 -4.82
C ASN A 51 12.08 -2.60 -3.50
N GLY A 52 12.04 -3.30 -2.36
CA GLY A 52 11.87 -2.66 -1.05
C GLY A 52 10.45 -2.63 -0.51
N ALA A 53 9.43 -2.87 -1.34
CA ALA A 53 8.03 -2.73 -0.95
C ALA A 53 7.58 -3.78 0.08
N PHE A 54 6.64 -3.41 0.95
CA PHE A 54 6.04 -4.30 1.94
C PHE A 54 4.92 -5.18 1.36
N GLY A 55 4.18 -4.65 0.40
CA GLY A 55 3.19 -5.35 -0.43
C GLY A 55 3.34 -4.95 -1.89
N ALA A 56 2.70 -5.69 -2.80
CA ALA A 56 2.50 -5.26 -4.18
C ALA A 56 1.35 -6.04 -4.85
N TYR A 57 0.64 -5.40 -5.79
CA TYR A 57 -0.37 -6.05 -6.60
C TYR A 57 0.14 -6.30 -8.03
N GLY A 58 0.21 -7.57 -8.40
CA GLY A 58 0.56 -8.00 -9.75
C GLY A 58 -0.61 -7.83 -10.71
N SER A 59 -0.82 -6.64 -11.26
CA SER A 59 -1.92 -6.37 -12.21
C SER A 59 -1.98 -7.32 -13.41
N PHE A 60 -0.83 -7.86 -13.85
CA PHE A 60 -0.76 -8.82 -14.95
C PHE A 60 -1.25 -10.23 -14.59
N ASN A 61 -1.10 -10.67 -13.33
CA ASN A 61 -1.43 -12.03 -12.90
C ASN A 61 -2.46 -12.11 -11.76
N GLY A 62 -2.93 -10.98 -11.26
CA GLY A 62 -3.92 -10.87 -10.19
C GLY A 62 -3.45 -11.41 -8.84
N VAL A 63 -2.14 -11.38 -8.57
CA VAL A 63 -1.54 -11.91 -7.33
C VAL A 63 -1.13 -10.76 -6.42
N ILE A 64 -1.46 -10.84 -5.13
CA ILE A 64 -0.89 -9.99 -4.09
C ILE A 64 0.44 -10.59 -3.64
N TYR A 65 1.49 -9.78 -3.57
CA TYR A 65 2.78 -10.16 -3.01
C TYR A 65 2.96 -9.48 -1.66
N LEU A 66 3.50 -10.19 -0.69
CA LEU A 66 3.88 -9.66 0.61
C LEU A 66 5.37 -9.88 0.86
N SER A 67 6.02 -8.88 1.44
CA SER A 67 7.41 -8.96 1.88
C SER A 67 7.54 -9.91 3.06
N TYR A 68 8.44 -10.88 2.93
CA TYR A 68 8.83 -11.77 4.02
C TYR A 68 9.39 -11.00 5.21
N GLU A 69 10.26 -10.02 4.96
CA GLU A 69 10.90 -9.18 5.96
C GLU A 69 9.86 -8.37 6.74
N TYR A 70 8.86 -7.80 6.06
CA TYR A 70 7.76 -7.08 6.70
C TYR A 70 6.93 -8.00 7.61
N LEU A 71 6.57 -9.19 7.11
CA LEU A 71 5.86 -10.21 7.91
C LEU A 71 6.64 -10.64 9.16
N GLN A 72 7.96 -10.69 9.09
CA GLN A 72 8.84 -11.02 10.22
C GLN A 72 8.96 -9.87 11.24
N GLN A 73 8.89 -8.60 10.81
CA GLN A 73 8.84 -7.44 11.73
C GLN A 73 7.55 -7.45 12.55
N LEU A 74 6.46 -7.74 11.87
CA LEU A 74 5.11 -7.78 12.43
C LEU A 74 4.87 -8.99 13.35
N SER A 75 5.64 -10.06 13.20
CA SER A 75 5.62 -11.24 14.07
C SER A 75 7.06 -11.71 14.33
N PRO A 76 7.78 -11.04 15.26
CA PRO A 76 9.18 -11.37 15.52
C PRO A 76 9.34 -12.80 16.04
N PRO A 77 10.48 -13.48 15.78
CA PRO A 77 10.73 -14.84 16.26
C PRO A 77 10.57 -15.04 17.78
N SER A 78 10.77 -13.97 18.57
CA SER A 78 10.58 -13.97 20.03
C SER A 78 9.12 -14.00 20.49
N GLN A 79 8.16 -13.70 19.61
CA GLN A 79 6.71 -13.73 19.85
C GLN A 79 6.03 -14.97 19.24
N GLY A 80 6.82 -16.00 18.90
CA GLY A 80 6.35 -17.22 18.26
C GLY A 80 6.56 -17.26 16.75
N GLY A 81 6.81 -16.11 16.10
CA GLY A 81 7.12 -15.96 14.68
C GLY A 81 6.09 -16.56 13.71
N LEU A 82 6.14 -16.18 12.43
CA LEU A 82 5.47 -16.94 11.36
C LEU A 82 6.28 -18.20 10.98
N GLY A 83 7.08 -18.72 11.92
CA GLY A 83 8.12 -19.73 11.72
C GLY A 83 7.68 -20.84 10.78
N GLY A 84 8.17 -20.79 9.54
CA GLY A 84 7.81 -21.74 8.48
C GLY A 84 7.60 -21.11 7.10
N ILE A 85 7.40 -19.80 6.99
CA ILE A 85 7.30 -19.14 5.67
C ILE A 85 8.69 -19.13 5.03
N ASN A 86 8.85 -19.90 3.95
CA ASN A 86 10.03 -19.88 3.11
C ASN A 86 9.65 -19.28 1.74
N PRO A 87 10.12 -18.06 1.40
CA PRO A 87 9.81 -17.42 0.12
C PRO A 87 10.22 -18.25 -1.10
N SER A 88 11.26 -19.08 -0.96
CA SER A 88 11.72 -19.99 -2.03
C SER A 88 10.80 -21.18 -2.30
N GLN A 89 9.71 -21.35 -1.54
CA GLN A 89 8.69 -22.38 -1.78
C GLN A 89 7.35 -21.80 -2.27
N GLY A 90 7.26 -20.48 -2.51
CA GLY A 90 6.16 -19.87 -3.26
C GLY A 90 4.78 -19.91 -2.58
N GLY A 91 4.68 -19.95 -1.26
CA GLY A 91 3.37 -19.88 -0.60
C GLY A 91 3.38 -19.65 0.90
N LEU A 92 2.28 -19.05 1.39
CA LEU A 92 1.96 -18.80 2.80
C LEU A 92 1.75 -20.08 3.65
N GLY A 93 2.07 -21.28 3.15
CA GLY A 93 2.01 -22.50 3.95
C GLY A 93 0.66 -22.79 4.63
N GLY A 94 -0.47 -22.52 3.97
CA GLY A 94 -1.79 -22.92 4.48
C GLY A 94 -2.39 -22.01 5.55
N ILE A 95 -2.09 -20.71 5.54
CA ILE A 95 -2.89 -19.74 6.30
C ILE A 95 -4.27 -19.66 5.65
N ASN A 96 -5.20 -20.45 6.17
CA ASN A 96 -6.62 -20.34 5.87
C ASN A 96 -7.16 -19.08 6.58
N PRO A 97 -7.73 -18.10 5.85
CA PRO A 97 -8.33 -16.89 6.45
C PRO A 97 -9.39 -17.20 7.52
N SER A 98 -10.04 -18.37 7.45
CA SER A 98 -11.02 -18.84 8.44
C SER A 98 -10.43 -19.48 9.71
N GLN A 99 -9.11 -19.68 9.79
CA GLN A 99 -8.45 -20.31 10.96
C GLN A 99 -7.85 -19.32 11.98
N GLY A 100 -8.10 -18.01 11.83
CA GLY A 100 -7.92 -17.06 12.93
C GLY A 100 -6.48 -16.86 13.44
N ARG A 101 -5.45 -17.24 12.66
CA ARG A 101 -4.04 -16.91 12.96
C ARG A 101 -3.54 -15.59 12.36
N LEU A 102 -4.43 -14.80 11.76
CA LEU A 102 -4.23 -13.35 11.51
C LEU A 102 -4.63 -12.53 12.75
N GLY A 103 -4.28 -13.05 13.94
CA GLY A 103 -4.55 -12.39 15.20
C GLY A 103 -3.60 -11.22 15.40
N ALA A 104 -4.12 -10.01 15.21
CA ALA A 104 -3.63 -8.76 15.77
C ALA A 104 -2.30 -8.20 15.23
N ILE A 105 -2.39 -7.50 14.10
CA ILE A 105 -1.47 -6.41 13.72
C ILE A 105 -2.24 -5.59 12.69
N ALA A 106 -2.84 -4.48 13.16
CA ALA A 106 -3.52 -3.51 12.30
C ALA A 106 -2.73 -3.18 11.01
N PRO A 107 -1.38 -3.12 11.01
CA PRO A 107 -0.60 -2.86 9.80
C PRO A 107 -0.78 -3.90 8.68
N LEU A 108 -0.75 -5.21 8.99
CA LEU A 108 -0.94 -6.26 7.98
C LEU A 108 -2.35 -6.23 7.38
N THR A 109 -3.35 -5.87 8.20
CA THR A 109 -4.72 -5.70 7.71
C THR A 109 -4.86 -4.47 6.82
N ALA A 110 -4.15 -3.38 7.11
CA ALA A 110 -4.08 -2.22 6.22
C ALA A 110 -3.52 -2.62 4.86
N LEU A 111 -2.32 -3.20 4.87
CA LEU A 111 -1.61 -3.57 3.66
C LEU A 111 -2.42 -4.55 2.79
N LEU A 112 -2.99 -5.60 3.40
CA LEU A 112 -3.80 -6.56 2.63
C LEU A 112 -5.07 -5.94 2.03
N LEU A 113 -5.68 -4.97 2.71
CA LEU A 113 -6.87 -4.28 2.18
C LEU A 113 -6.49 -3.32 1.07
N GLU A 114 -5.35 -2.65 1.20
CA GLU A 114 -4.77 -1.77 0.19
C GLU A 114 -4.49 -2.53 -1.11
N GLU A 115 -3.75 -3.64 -1.01
CA GLU A 115 -3.46 -4.51 -2.17
C GLU A 115 -4.71 -5.14 -2.79
N TYR A 116 -5.73 -5.42 -1.97
CA TYR A 116 -7.03 -5.85 -2.46
C TYR A 116 -7.82 -4.72 -3.14
N GLY A 117 -7.62 -3.47 -2.71
CA GLY A 117 -8.19 -2.28 -3.32
C GLY A 117 -7.79 -2.15 -4.78
N HIS A 118 -6.51 -2.31 -5.11
CA HIS A 118 -6.04 -2.30 -6.51
C HIS A 118 -6.65 -3.44 -7.35
N HIS A 119 -6.86 -4.62 -6.75
CA HIS A 119 -7.61 -5.69 -7.42
C HIS A 119 -9.06 -5.29 -7.71
N VAL A 120 -9.73 -4.69 -6.73
CA VAL A 120 -11.12 -4.25 -6.85
C VAL A 120 -11.26 -3.14 -7.89
N ASP A 121 -10.35 -2.16 -7.91
CA ASP A 121 -10.33 -1.10 -8.91
C ASP A 121 -10.26 -1.69 -10.33
N GLY A 122 -9.28 -2.56 -10.59
CA GLY A 122 -9.11 -3.21 -11.90
C GLY A 122 -10.34 -3.98 -12.36
N VAL A 123 -11.04 -4.67 -11.44
CA VAL A 123 -12.28 -5.40 -11.75
C VAL A 123 -13.45 -4.45 -12.04
N LEU A 124 -13.59 -3.37 -11.28
CA LEU A 124 -14.69 -2.42 -11.42
C LEU A 124 -14.55 -1.49 -12.64
N ASN A 125 -13.31 -1.12 -12.98
CA ASN A 125 -13.00 -0.14 -14.02
C ASN A 125 -12.44 -0.75 -15.30
N GLY A 126 -12.47 -2.08 -15.43
CA GLY A 126 -12.11 -2.78 -16.67
C GLY A 126 -10.61 -2.66 -17.02
N ASN A 127 -9.75 -2.73 -16.00
CA ASN A 127 -8.30 -2.51 -16.06
C ASN A 127 -7.87 -1.09 -16.49
N MET A 128 -8.77 -0.11 -16.47
CA MET A 128 -8.35 1.29 -16.41
C MET A 128 -8.17 1.62 -14.95
N ASP A 129 -6.92 1.83 -14.56
CA ASP A 129 -6.60 2.33 -13.24
C ASP A 129 -7.27 3.69 -13.06
N SER A 130 -7.91 3.84 -11.91
CA SER A 130 -8.32 5.17 -11.46
C SER A 130 -7.06 6.03 -11.21
N ALA A 131 -7.23 7.33 -10.96
CA ALA A 131 -6.13 8.17 -10.53
C ALA A 131 -6.19 8.34 -9.01
N GLY A 132 -5.13 7.96 -8.31
CA GLY A 132 -5.09 7.95 -6.84
C GLY A 132 -4.17 6.85 -6.30
N ASP A 133 -4.04 6.82 -4.97
CA ASP A 133 -3.77 5.62 -4.19
C ASP A 133 -5.12 5.00 -3.78
N GLU A 134 -5.78 4.32 -4.72
CA GLU A 134 -7.11 3.75 -4.49
C GLU A 134 -7.08 2.61 -3.48
N GLY A 135 -5.93 1.93 -3.37
CA GLY A 135 -5.66 0.93 -2.37
C GLY A 135 -5.76 1.51 -0.96
N ASP A 136 -4.99 2.55 -0.65
CA ASP A 136 -4.95 3.14 0.68
C ASP A 136 -6.30 3.78 1.05
N ILE A 137 -6.90 4.53 0.12
CA ILE A 137 -8.24 5.11 0.32
C ILE A 137 -9.24 4.01 0.68
N PHE A 138 -9.26 2.92 -0.08
CA PHE A 138 -10.14 1.80 0.19
C PHE A 138 -9.84 1.13 1.54
N SER A 139 -8.58 0.91 1.87
CA SER A 139 -8.15 0.32 3.14
C SER A 139 -8.65 1.10 4.34
N ARG A 140 -8.45 2.43 4.32
CA ARG A 140 -8.90 3.36 5.37
C ARG A 140 -10.42 3.38 5.49
N LEU A 141 -11.14 3.41 4.37
CA LEU A 141 -12.61 3.37 4.36
C LEU A 141 -13.17 2.06 4.94
N VAL A 142 -12.58 0.91 4.61
CA VAL A 142 -12.96 -0.41 5.15
C VAL A 142 -12.67 -0.50 6.65
N ARG A 143 -11.58 0.12 7.10
CA ARG A 143 -11.17 0.21 8.51
C ARG A 143 -11.99 1.22 9.32
N GLY A 144 -12.75 2.09 8.65
CA GLY A 144 -13.60 3.10 9.28
C GLY A 144 -12.83 4.32 9.77
N GLU A 145 -11.71 4.62 9.11
CA GLU A 145 -10.89 5.80 9.41
C GLU A 145 -11.51 7.07 8.84
N SER A 146 -11.22 8.19 9.50
CA SER A 146 -11.63 9.50 9.02
C SER A 146 -10.51 10.07 8.16
N ILE A 147 -10.79 10.28 6.87
CA ILE A 147 -9.87 10.90 5.92
C ILE A 147 -10.28 12.37 5.79
N SER A 148 -9.36 13.30 6.04
CA SER A 148 -9.66 14.73 5.89
C SER A 148 -9.78 15.11 4.40
N ALA A 149 -10.44 16.23 4.08
CA ALA A 149 -10.58 16.65 2.68
C ALA A 149 -9.24 16.97 2.01
N SER A 150 -8.26 17.49 2.77
CA SER A 150 -6.91 17.75 2.27
C SER A 150 -6.11 16.48 2.05
N GLU A 151 -6.27 15.51 2.94
CA GLU A 151 -5.61 14.20 2.86
C GLU A 151 -6.19 13.37 1.73
N LEU A 152 -7.53 13.35 1.58
CA LEU A 152 -8.17 12.70 0.44
C LEU A 152 -7.72 13.33 -0.88
N ALA A 153 -7.56 14.66 -0.93
CA ALA A 153 -7.08 15.33 -2.12
C ALA A 153 -5.59 15.03 -2.43
N ALA A 154 -4.78 14.73 -1.41
CA ALA A 154 -3.40 14.27 -1.58
C ALA A 154 -3.38 12.84 -2.14
N LEU A 155 -4.09 11.92 -1.48
CA LEU A 155 -4.21 10.52 -1.91
C LEU A 155 -4.82 10.37 -3.32
N GLN A 156 -5.73 11.26 -3.72
CA GLN A 156 -6.31 11.26 -5.08
C GLN A 156 -5.41 11.94 -6.13
N ALA A 157 -4.37 12.67 -5.70
CA ALA A 157 -3.40 13.31 -6.58
C ALA A 157 -2.14 12.46 -6.77
N GLU A 158 -1.88 11.56 -5.83
CA GLU A 158 -0.95 10.43 -5.97
C GLU A 158 -1.43 9.59 -7.17
N ASN A 159 -0.59 9.43 -8.17
CA ASN A 159 -0.84 8.57 -9.32
C ASN A 159 0.46 7.82 -9.54
N ASP A 160 0.64 6.79 -8.72
CA ASP A 160 1.94 6.36 -8.23
C ASP A 160 2.29 4.94 -8.66
N GLN A 161 1.77 4.49 -9.81
CA GLN A 161 2.13 3.18 -10.36
C GLN A 161 3.59 3.15 -10.84
N GLY A 162 4.47 2.65 -9.99
CA GLY A 162 5.77 2.12 -10.38
C GLY A 162 5.60 0.72 -10.96
N ASN A 163 5.95 0.52 -12.22
CA ASN A 163 5.99 -0.82 -12.81
C ASN A 163 7.39 -1.44 -12.60
N ILE A 164 7.51 -2.43 -11.72
CA ILE A 164 8.74 -3.23 -11.55
C ILE A 164 8.59 -4.58 -12.26
N THR A 165 9.68 -5.10 -12.83
CA THR A 165 9.69 -6.44 -13.42
C THR A 165 10.35 -7.43 -12.48
N VAL A 166 9.59 -8.38 -11.94
CA VAL A 166 10.08 -9.48 -11.10
C VAL A 166 9.93 -10.78 -11.87
N ASN A 167 11.06 -11.42 -12.22
CA ASN A 167 11.07 -12.67 -13.00
C ASN A 167 10.29 -12.60 -14.33
N GLY A 168 10.23 -11.43 -14.96
CA GLY A 168 9.50 -11.22 -16.22
C GLY A 168 8.01 -10.90 -16.05
N VAL A 169 7.52 -10.80 -14.81
CA VAL A 169 6.17 -10.32 -14.48
C VAL A 169 6.26 -8.84 -14.14
N ASN A 170 5.42 -8.02 -14.79
CA ASN A 170 5.27 -6.62 -14.43
C ASN A 170 4.37 -6.53 -13.18
N ILE A 171 4.88 -5.91 -12.13
CA ILE A 171 4.22 -5.74 -10.84
C ILE A 171 4.06 -4.24 -10.63
N ALA A 172 2.84 -3.81 -10.30
CA ALA A 172 2.60 -2.45 -9.84
C ALA A 172 3.03 -2.37 -8.37
N VAL A 173 3.90 -1.42 -8.07
CA VAL A 173 4.23 -0.99 -6.72
C VAL A 173 3.88 0.48 -6.62
N GLU A 174 3.20 0.85 -5.54
CA GLU A 174 2.95 2.25 -5.25
C GLU A 174 4.28 2.93 -4.86
N MET A 175 4.60 4.04 -5.52
CA MET A 175 5.78 4.86 -5.27
C MET A 175 5.46 6.34 -5.51
N ALA A 176 5.40 7.13 -4.45
CA ALA A 176 5.20 8.57 -4.61
C ALA A 176 6.45 9.25 -5.12
N ASN A 177 6.31 10.13 -6.11
CA ASN A 177 7.37 11.04 -6.53
C ASN A 177 7.02 12.46 -6.08
N ILE A 178 7.45 12.80 -4.87
CA ILE A 178 7.18 14.09 -4.24
C ILE A 178 8.33 15.04 -4.52
N THR A 179 8.04 16.21 -5.09
CA THR A 179 9.05 17.26 -5.32
C THR A 179 8.54 18.58 -4.78
N GLY A 180 9.32 19.18 -3.87
CA GLY A 180 9.12 20.50 -3.31
C GLY A 180 9.40 21.62 -4.31
N THR A 181 9.64 22.80 -3.78
CA THR A 181 9.87 24.05 -4.50
C THR A 181 11.26 24.60 -4.15
N ASN A 182 11.57 25.80 -4.61
CA ASN A 182 12.82 26.47 -4.21
C ASN A 182 12.68 27.27 -2.88
N GLY A 183 11.67 26.97 -2.06
CA GLY A 183 11.44 27.60 -0.76
C GLY A 183 11.28 26.57 0.34
N ASP A 184 11.10 27.01 1.58
CA ASP A 184 10.95 26.10 2.72
C ASP A 184 9.67 25.25 2.61
N ASP A 185 9.84 23.94 2.42
CA ASP A 185 8.74 22.99 2.20
C ASP A 185 8.58 21.97 3.35
N SER A 186 7.36 21.44 3.48
CA SER A 186 7.04 20.32 4.38
C SER A 186 6.51 19.18 3.53
N LEU A 187 7.36 18.18 3.32
CA LEU A 187 7.11 17.03 2.45
C LEU A 187 6.95 15.78 3.30
N VAL A 188 5.85 15.06 3.11
CA VAL A 188 5.52 13.85 3.86
C VAL A 188 5.17 12.77 2.85
N GLY A 189 5.90 11.66 2.92
CA GLY A 189 5.67 10.43 2.19
C GLY A 189 4.53 9.61 2.80
N ALA A 190 4.05 8.67 2.01
CA ALA A 190 2.99 7.74 2.31
C ALA A 190 3.53 6.51 3.06
N SER A 191 2.74 5.43 3.10
CA SER A 191 3.19 4.16 3.66
C SER A 191 3.96 3.26 2.67
N SER A 192 4.10 3.74 1.43
CA SER A 192 4.74 3.06 0.30
C SER A 192 6.18 3.56 0.09
N ASN A 193 6.92 3.03 -0.89
CA ASN A 193 8.31 3.47 -1.09
C ASN A 193 8.33 4.80 -1.85
N ASP A 194 8.78 5.88 -1.23
CA ASP A 194 8.71 7.18 -1.87
C ASP A 194 10.04 7.70 -2.42
N ASN A 195 9.95 8.64 -3.34
CA ASN A 195 11.05 9.47 -3.79
C ASN A 195 10.69 10.94 -3.54
N ILE A 196 11.26 11.50 -2.47
CA ILE A 196 10.95 12.84 -1.98
C ILE A 196 12.16 13.75 -2.21
N SER A 197 11.96 14.87 -2.91
CA SER A 197 13.00 15.86 -3.17
C SER A 197 12.60 17.26 -2.67
N GLY A 198 13.39 17.84 -1.76
CA GLY A 198 13.18 19.19 -1.19
C GLY A 198 13.52 20.34 -2.15
N LEU A 199 14.62 20.19 -2.90
CA LEU A 199 15.22 21.19 -3.80
C LEU A 199 16.02 22.31 -3.10
N GLU A 200 15.54 23.56 -3.04
CA GLU A 200 16.24 24.67 -2.35
C GLU A 200 15.33 25.15 -1.21
N GLY A 201 15.88 25.50 -0.05
CA GLY A 201 15.05 25.92 1.10
C GLY A 201 15.49 25.20 2.36
N ASN A 202 14.86 25.51 3.50
CA ASN A 202 15.01 24.72 4.72
C ASN A 202 13.81 23.79 4.86
N ASP A 203 13.96 22.56 4.38
CA ASP A 203 12.84 21.65 4.19
C ASP A 203 12.66 20.69 5.38
N THR A 204 11.43 20.20 5.56
CA THR A 204 11.13 19.07 6.44
C THR A 204 10.63 17.91 5.59
N LEU A 205 11.40 16.83 5.52
CA LEU A 205 11.06 15.61 4.78
C LEU A 205 10.76 14.48 5.77
N GLU A 206 9.58 13.89 5.69
CA GLU A 206 9.20 12.66 6.39
C GLU A 206 8.90 11.59 5.33
N GLY A 207 9.57 10.45 5.38
CA GLY A 207 9.43 9.37 4.39
C GLY A 207 8.19 8.51 4.57
N GLY A 208 7.64 8.44 5.79
CA GLY A 208 6.46 7.61 6.08
C GLY A 208 6.80 6.15 6.40
N ASP A 209 6.06 5.17 5.89
CA ASP A 209 6.47 3.75 5.97
C ASP A 209 7.05 3.35 4.61
N GLY A 210 7.77 2.23 4.51
CA GLY A 210 8.42 1.84 3.24
C GLY A 210 9.89 2.30 3.14
N ASN A 211 10.53 2.02 2.01
CA ASN A 211 11.93 2.31 1.77
C ASN A 211 12.08 3.55 0.88
N ASP A 212 12.28 4.71 1.52
CA ASP A 212 12.22 6.00 0.84
C ASP A 212 13.58 6.55 0.39
N ILE A 213 13.58 7.13 -0.79
CA ILE A 213 14.65 7.97 -1.31
C ILE A 213 14.32 9.41 -0.92
N LEU A 214 15.04 9.94 0.09
CA LEU A 214 14.87 11.32 0.56
C LEU A 214 16.06 12.18 0.13
N ASP A 215 15.83 13.13 -0.77
CA ASP A 215 16.81 14.12 -1.22
C ASP A 215 16.42 15.52 -0.71
N PRO A 216 16.90 15.94 0.48
CA PRO A 216 16.53 17.23 1.04
C PRO A 216 17.01 18.43 0.20
N GLY A 217 18.00 18.26 -0.69
CA GLY A 217 18.50 19.36 -1.50
C GLY A 217 19.40 20.35 -0.75
N ILE A 218 19.32 21.64 -1.10
CA ILE A 218 20.18 22.72 -0.61
C ILE A 218 19.45 23.51 0.49
N GLY A 219 19.94 23.38 1.72
CA GLY A 219 19.62 24.28 2.83
C GLY A 219 19.84 23.63 4.18
N SER A 220 19.09 24.05 5.20
CA SER A 220 19.14 23.47 6.54
C SER A 220 17.89 22.62 6.79
N ASP A 221 17.97 21.35 6.42
CA ASP A 221 16.80 20.47 6.32
C ASP A 221 16.66 19.52 7.53
N SER A 222 15.43 19.07 7.75
CA SER A 222 15.06 18.05 8.74
C SER A 222 14.52 16.82 8.02
N VAL A 223 15.21 15.68 8.13
CA VAL A 223 14.83 14.45 7.42
C VAL A 223 14.51 13.32 8.40
N VAL A 224 13.34 12.71 8.25
CA VAL A 224 12.85 11.56 9.01
C VAL A 224 12.53 10.44 8.03
N GLY A 225 13.39 9.43 7.92
CA GLY A 225 13.26 8.35 6.92
C GLY A 225 12.23 7.25 7.20
N GLY A 226 11.27 7.47 8.09
CA GLY A 226 10.18 6.51 8.26
C GLY A 226 10.49 5.21 9.01
N SER A 227 9.50 4.31 9.07
CA SER A 227 9.59 3.01 9.76
C SER A 227 10.23 1.90 8.92
N GLY A 228 10.40 2.10 7.61
CA GLY A 228 11.01 1.11 6.74
C GLY A 228 12.53 1.17 6.67
N ILE A 229 13.13 0.07 6.23
CA ILE A 229 14.58 -0.11 6.18
C ILE A 229 15.11 0.32 4.82
N GLY A 230 15.14 1.62 4.58
CA GLY A 230 15.79 2.16 3.39
C GLY A 230 15.83 3.67 3.30
N LEU A 231 16.43 4.37 4.28
CA LEU A 231 16.73 5.80 4.14
C LEU A 231 18.05 6.00 3.37
N TRP A 232 17.97 6.50 2.13
CA TRP A 232 19.17 6.93 1.39
C TRP A 232 19.14 8.44 1.14
N ILE A 233 19.98 9.17 1.90
CA ILE A 233 20.15 10.62 1.78
C ILE A 233 21.26 10.90 0.75
N LYS A 234 20.93 11.54 -0.38
CA LYS A 234 21.95 12.13 -1.26
C LYS A 234 22.51 13.41 -0.64
N ASN A 235 23.54 13.28 0.18
CA ASN A 235 24.36 14.46 0.49
C ASN A 235 25.30 14.75 -0.69
N ASN A 236 24.93 15.72 -1.52
CA ASN A 236 25.91 16.40 -2.38
C ASN A 236 26.59 17.48 -1.54
N CYS A 237 27.88 17.27 -1.24
CA CYS A 237 28.76 18.25 -0.62
C CYS A 237 28.88 19.55 -1.41
#